data_AF-A0AA40ARK8-F1
#
_entry.id   AF-A0AA40ARK8-F1
#
_cell.length_a   1.000
_cell.length_b   1.000
_cell.length_c   1.000
_cell.angle_alpha   90.00
_cell.angle_beta   90.00
_cell.angle_gamma   90.00
#
_symmetry.space_group_name_H-M   'P 1'
#
loop_
_entity.id
_entity.type
_entity.pdbx_description
1 polymer ?
#
loop_
_entity_poly.entity_id
_entity_poly.type
_entity_poly.pdbx_seq_one_letter_code
_entity_poly.pdbx_strand_id
1 'polypeptide(L)'
;SGGGDPATVGSLLATIATSLTEALRILMFADKRQWGPDEFEQIRALEEALDDAKKDFQEMAPLVHGQFYYQNDRTTISLLELRKLLEKFTFHSQNFKDWARQGGPINPIWARETGQLKQELHRAQCRAARRIFAAEQEGSRCLGAFQVHRQQKRNEAERQRRQRARSELPPWQQQHEQAVEDEAARQRGEPPQTAAAHSLCRSTSLEALVPVCNAVGRFERLGEHDAAFVCDFCDGFIVWPDLQRLPSARTPPKVVVFPPLAIANHVAPEPGEWQAHILCPYCDEYTYLDQGEDSEEDVKYAQDEKGFTSLEKFREHLEWYHTALPVPAI
;
A
#
# COMPACT_ATOMS: atom_id res chain seq x y z
N SER A 1 -29.22 28.72 -19.85
CA SER A 1 -29.13 27.26 -19.73
C SER A 1 -27.73 26.80 -20.11
N GLY A 2 -26.82 26.73 -19.14
CA GLY A 2 -25.46 26.22 -19.35
C GLY A 2 -25.39 24.82 -18.77
N GLY A 3 -25.41 23.81 -19.63
CA GLY A 3 -25.10 22.44 -19.23
C GLY A 3 -23.66 22.39 -18.75
N GLY A 4 -23.45 22.43 -17.43
CA GLY A 4 -22.16 22.18 -16.85
C GLY A 4 -21.81 20.73 -17.13
N ASP A 5 -20.75 20.50 -17.89
CA ASP A 5 -20.24 19.15 -18.12
C ASP A 5 -20.14 18.45 -16.76
N PRO A 6 -20.78 17.28 -16.62
CA PRO A 6 -20.92 16.70 -15.31
C PRO A 6 -19.52 16.26 -14.89
N ALA A 7 -18.98 16.82 -13.80
CA ALA A 7 -17.57 16.63 -13.42
C ALA A 7 -17.20 15.15 -13.29
N THR A 8 -15.98 14.82 -13.71
CA THR A 8 -15.34 13.51 -13.53
C THR A 8 -14.10 13.65 -12.65
N VAL A 9 -13.57 12.53 -12.15
CA VAL A 9 -12.26 12.47 -11.47
C VAL A 9 -11.19 13.16 -12.31
N GLY A 10 -11.09 12.84 -13.60
CA GLY A 10 -10.13 13.46 -14.51
C GLY A 10 -10.27 14.97 -14.62
N SER A 11 -11.50 15.49 -14.74
CA SER A 11 -11.73 16.95 -14.83
C SER A 11 -11.34 17.69 -13.55
N LEU A 12 -11.57 17.09 -12.37
CA LEU A 12 -11.21 17.70 -11.08
C LEU A 12 -9.70 17.68 -10.86
N LEU A 13 -9.03 16.55 -11.17
CA LEU A 13 -7.57 16.45 -11.11
C LEU A 13 -6.88 17.43 -12.05
N ALA A 14 -7.40 17.61 -13.27
CA ALA A 14 -6.89 18.63 -14.19
C ALA A 14 -7.02 20.06 -13.63
N THR A 15 -8.13 20.34 -12.93
CA THR A 15 -8.34 21.65 -12.30
C THR A 15 -7.39 21.86 -11.11
N ILE A 16 -7.13 20.82 -10.31
CA ILE A 16 -6.14 20.86 -9.22
C ILE A 16 -4.73 21.08 -9.79
N ALA A 17 -4.34 20.36 -10.84
CA ALA A 17 -3.06 20.53 -11.52
C ALA A 17 -2.88 21.95 -12.10
N THR A 18 -3.98 22.54 -12.61
CA THR A 18 -3.99 23.94 -13.06
C THR A 18 -3.74 24.90 -11.89
N SER A 19 -4.34 24.65 -10.74
CA SER A 19 -4.15 25.45 -9.52
C SER A 19 -2.70 25.40 -9.01
N LEU A 20 -2.09 24.21 -9.01
CA LEU A 20 -0.66 24.03 -8.69
C LEU A 20 0.25 24.75 -9.69
N THR A 21 -0.04 24.62 -10.98
CA THR A 21 0.71 25.30 -12.04
C THR A 21 0.61 26.83 -11.92
N GLU A 22 -0.57 27.34 -11.54
CA GLU A 22 -0.76 28.76 -11.30
C GLU A 22 0.06 29.25 -10.09
N ALA A 23 0.04 28.52 -8.97
CA ALA A 23 0.86 28.81 -7.80
C ALA A 23 2.36 28.86 -8.15
N LEU A 24 2.85 27.86 -8.91
CA LEU A 24 4.22 27.83 -9.41
C LEU A 24 4.55 29.04 -10.29
N ARG A 25 3.65 29.41 -11.21
CA ARG A 25 3.87 30.60 -12.06
C ARG A 25 3.98 31.88 -11.24
N ILE A 26 3.14 32.04 -10.21
CA ILE A 26 3.19 33.21 -9.32
C ILE A 26 4.58 33.34 -8.68
N LEU A 27 5.08 32.26 -8.09
CA LEU A 27 6.40 32.24 -7.46
C LEU A 27 7.52 32.40 -8.49
N MET A 28 7.41 31.75 -9.66
CA MET A 28 8.41 31.83 -10.72
C MET A 28 8.65 33.26 -11.21
N PHE A 29 7.59 34.08 -11.28
CA PHE A 29 7.63 35.47 -11.75
C PHE A 29 7.77 36.52 -10.63
N ALA A 30 7.82 36.12 -9.36
CA ALA A 30 8.05 37.04 -8.25
C ALA A 30 9.51 37.50 -8.19
N ASP A 31 9.75 38.67 -7.57
CA ASP A 31 11.10 39.20 -7.37
C ASP A 31 11.88 38.32 -6.38
N LYS A 32 13.02 37.79 -6.83
CA LYS A 32 13.85 36.82 -6.09
C LYS A 32 14.94 37.45 -5.24
N ARG A 33 15.11 38.78 -5.28
CA ARG A 33 16.20 39.48 -4.58
C ARG A 33 16.18 39.31 -3.06
N GLN A 34 15.00 39.06 -2.49
CA GLN A 34 14.76 38.95 -1.05
C GLN A 34 14.46 37.51 -0.60
N TRP A 35 14.59 36.53 -1.49
CA TRP A 35 14.22 35.15 -1.16
C TRP A 35 15.17 34.52 -0.15
N GLY A 36 14.59 33.83 0.81
CA GLY A 36 15.25 32.94 1.73
C GLY A 36 14.95 31.47 1.41
N PRO A 37 15.34 30.56 2.31
CA PRO A 37 15.12 29.12 2.15
C PRO A 37 13.64 28.73 1.98
N ASP A 38 12.74 29.44 2.64
CA ASP A 38 11.31 29.11 2.68
C ASP A 38 10.64 29.30 1.31
N GLU A 39 11.01 30.33 0.53
CA GLU A 39 10.49 30.54 -0.82
C GLU A 39 10.92 29.42 -1.78
N PHE A 40 12.18 28.99 -1.70
CA PHE A 40 12.68 27.88 -2.52
C PHE A 40 12.06 26.55 -2.10
N GLU A 41 11.89 26.33 -0.80
CA GLU A 41 11.21 25.15 -0.26
C GLU A 41 9.75 25.10 -0.70
N GLN A 42 9.06 26.23 -0.75
CA GLN A 42 7.69 26.30 -1.26
C GLN A 42 7.60 25.90 -2.74
N ILE A 43 8.53 26.32 -3.58
CA ILE A 43 8.57 25.93 -5.00
C ILE A 43 8.78 24.42 -5.10
N ARG A 44 9.79 23.89 -4.40
CA ARG A 44 10.07 22.45 -4.39
C ARG A 44 8.85 21.65 -3.96
N ALA A 45 8.17 22.08 -2.90
CA ALA A 45 6.96 21.43 -2.41
C ALA A 45 5.81 21.43 -3.45
N LEU A 46 5.64 22.52 -4.21
CA LEU A 46 4.62 22.61 -5.27
C LEU A 46 4.98 21.78 -6.51
N GLU A 47 6.26 21.76 -6.90
CA GLU A 47 6.76 20.92 -8.00
C GLU A 47 6.57 19.44 -7.66
N GLU A 48 6.98 19.02 -6.47
CA GLU A 48 6.76 17.66 -5.97
C GLU A 48 5.27 17.31 -5.91
N ALA A 49 4.41 18.21 -5.44
CA ALA A 49 2.98 17.96 -5.39
C ALA A 49 2.36 17.78 -6.79
N LEU A 50 2.82 18.56 -7.78
CA LEU A 50 2.34 18.47 -9.15
C LEU A 50 2.84 17.19 -9.84
N ASP A 51 4.10 16.82 -9.62
CA ASP A 51 4.68 15.62 -10.23
C ASP A 51 4.16 14.35 -9.59
N ASP A 52 3.98 14.31 -8.26
CA ASP A 52 3.31 13.21 -7.56
C ASP A 52 1.86 13.05 -8.06
N ALA A 53 1.09 14.15 -8.21
CA ALA A 53 -0.28 14.07 -8.73
C ALA A 53 -0.37 13.50 -10.15
N LYS A 54 0.58 13.85 -11.03
CA LYS A 54 0.68 13.29 -12.40
C LYS A 54 1.07 11.82 -12.36
N LYS A 55 2.05 11.47 -11.53
CA LYS A 55 2.51 10.10 -11.33
C LYS A 55 1.36 9.22 -10.84
N ASP A 56 0.65 9.66 -9.81
CA ASP A 56 -0.53 8.98 -9.27
C ASP A 56 -1.59 8.78 -10.37
N PHE A 57 -1.86 9.79 -11.19
CA PHE A 57 -2.81 9.65 -12.29
C PHE A 57 -2.39 8.57 -13.30
N GLN A 58 -1.09 8.48 -13.61
CA GLN A 58 -0.54 7.46 -14.51
C GLN A 58 -0.54 6.06 -13.88
N GLU A 59 -0.26 5.97 -12.58
CA GLU A 59 -0.14 4.70 -11.85
C GLU A 59 -1.51 4.11 -11.46
N MET A 60 -2.53 4.95 -11.21
CA MET A 60 -3.88 4.48 -10.90
C MET A 60 -4.55 3.82 -12.10
N ALA A 61 -4.34 4.34 -13.31
CA ALA A 61 -5.03 3.88 -14.51
C ALA A 61 -4.84 2.35 -14.78
N PRO A 62 -3.63 1.78 -14.75
CA PRO A 62 -3.42 0.33 -14.88
C PRO A 62 -4.07 -0.52 -13.79
N LEU A 63 -4.42 0.05 -12.64
CA LEU A 63 -5.06 -0.67 -11.53
C LEU A 63 -6.57 -0.85 -11.72
N VAL A 64 -7.21 -0.04 -12.57
CA VAL A 64 -8.68 0.04 -12.72
C VAL A 64 -9.13 -0.11 -14.17
N HIS A 65 -8.61 -1.12 -14.87
CA HIS A 65 -8.96 -1.45 -16.26
C HIS A 65 -8.60 -0.41 -17.32
N GLY A 66 -7.80 0.60 -16.95
CA GLY A 66 -7.21 1.57 -17.86
C GLY A 66 -7.62 3.02 -17.58
N GLN A 67 -6.94 3.93 -18.27
CA GLN A 67 -7.07 5.38 -18.07
C GLN A 67 -8.49 5.89 -18.34
N PHE A 68 -9.20 5.29 -19.30
CA PHE A 68 -10.57 5.69 -19.64
C PHE A 68 -11.52 5.56 -18.46
N TYR A 69 -11.46 4.45 -17.71
CA TYR A 69 -12.32 4.22 -16.55
C TYR A 69 -11.97 5.18 -15.41
N TYR A 70 -10.68 5.35 -15.12
CA TYR A 70 -10.24 6.25 -14.06
C TYR A 70 -10.59 7.71 -14.34
N GLN A 71 -10.29 8.21 -15.56
CA GLN A 71 -10.51 9.59 -15.93
C GLN A 71 -12.00 9.96 -15.95
N ASN A 72 -12.85 9.02 -16.36
CA ASN A 72 -14.29 9.22 -16.48
C ASN A 72 -15.07 8.76 -15.25
N ASP A 73 -14.41 8.39 -14.15
CA ASP A 73 -15.10 8.01 -12.91
C ASP A 73 -16.00 9.16 -12.41
N ARG A 74 -17.22 8.78 -12.04
CA ARG A 74 -18.29 9.67 -11.59
C ARG A 74 -18.81 9.31 -10.20
N THR A 75 -18.13 8.40 -9.50
CA THR A 75 -18.52 7.96 -8.16
C THR A 75 -18.67 9.17 -7.24
N THR A 76 -19.87 9.37 -6.69
CA THR A 76 -20.23 10.61 -5.97
C THR A 76 -19.28 10.91 -4.82
N ILE A 77 -18.88 9.89 -4.05
CA ILE A 77 -17.96 10.04 -2.92
C ILE A 77 -16.57 10.51 -3.41
N SER A 78 -16.07 9.96 -4.53
CA SER A 78 -14.80 10.39 -5.15
C SER A 78 -14.85 11.83 -5.60
N LEU A 79 -15.95 12.23 -6.26
CA LEU A 79 -16.13 13.59 -6.72
C LEU A 79 -16.22 14.59 -5.55
N LEU A 80 -16.90 14.24 -4.46
CA LEU A 80 -17.01 15.10 -3.28
C LEU A 80 -15.66 15.31 -2.59
N GLU A 81 -14.87 14.26 -2.42
CA GLU A 81 -13.52 14.36 -1.84
C GLU A 81 -12.60 15.24 -2.69
N LEU A 82 -12.57 15.01 -4.01
CA LEU A 82 -11.75 15.80 -4.93
C LEU A 82 -12.21 17.27 -5.02
N ARG A 83 -13.51 17.55 -4.91
CA ARG A 83 -14.02 18.93 -4.85
C ARG A 83 -13.56 19.64 -3.59
N LYS A 84 -13.62 18.98 -2.43
CA LYS A 84 -13.11 19.54 -1.17
C LYS A 84 -11.61 19.83 -1.26
N LEU A 85 -10.84 18.95 -1.89
CA LEU A 85 -9.42 19.20 -2.14
C LEU A 85 -9.19 20.34 -3.12
N LEU A 86 -9.98 20.42 -4.18
CA LEU A 86 -9.92 21.52 -5.13
C LEU A 86 -10.16 22.87 -4.45
N GLU A 87 -11.13 22.97 -3.54
CA GLU A 87 -11.34 24.19 -2.74
C GLU A 87 -10.09 24.56 -1.93
N LYS A 88 -9.47 23.58 -1.26
CA LYS A 88 -8.22 23.79 -0.51
C LYS A 88 -7.06 24.24 -1.40
N PHE A 89 -6.82 23.60 -2.54
CA PHE A 89 -5.77 24.00 -3.48
C PHE A 89 -6.03 25.37 -4.09
N THR A 90 -7.29 25.69 -4.37
CA THR A 90 -7.69 27.01 -4.89
C THR A 90 -7.42 28.10 -3.86
N PHE A 91 -7.80 27.87 -2.60
CA PHE A 91 -7.50 28.76 -1.49
C PHE A 91 -5.99 28.93 -1.29
N HIS A 92 -5.23 27.84 -1.35
CA HIS A 92 -3.77 27.88 -1.25
C HIS A 92 -3.13 28.69 -2.38
N SER A 93 -3.59 28.50 -3.63
CA SER A 93 -3.18 29.31 -4.78
C SER A 93 -3.50 30.79 -4.59
N GLN A 94 -4.66 31.09 -4.00
CA GLN A 94 -5.08 32.46 -3.69
C GLN A 94 -4.15 33.14 -2.66
N ASN A 95 -3.65 32.41 -1.65
CA ASN A 95 -2.67 32.93 -0.71
C ASN A 95 -1.40 33.44 -1.41
N PHE A 96 -0.90 32.71 -2.42
CA PHE A 96 0.27 33.16 -3.18
C PHE A 96 -0.05 34.38 -4.05
N LYS A 97 -1.26 34.47 -4.62
CA LYS A 97 -1.69 35.68 -5.38
C LYS A 97 -1.69 36.91 -4.48
N ASP A 98 -2.19 36.78 -3.27
CA ASP A 98 -2.27 37.90 -2.33
C ASP A 98 -0.89 38.26 -1.77
N TRP A 99 -0.03 37.27 -1.51
CA TRP A 99 1.39 37.49 -1.21
C TRP A 99 2.11 38.22 -2.34
N ALA A 100 1.94 37.81 -3.60
CA ALA A 100 2.60 38.45 -4.73
C ALA A 100 2.20 39.94 -4.92
N ARG A 101 1.03 40.34 -4.41
CA ARG A 101 0.57 41.75 -4.40
C ARG A 101 1.17 42.54 -3.23
N GLN A 102 1.31 41.91 -2.07
CA GLN A 102 1.77 42.56 -0.84
C GLN A 102 3.29 42.61 -0.73
N GLY A 103 3.98 41.59 -1.26
CA GLY A 103 5.41 41.38 -1.08
C GLY A 103 5.77 40.88 0.32
N GLY A 104 7.08 40.83 0.60
CA GLY A 104 7.62 40.34 1.87
C GLY A 104 7.96 38.84 1.84
N PRO A 105 8.48 38.30 2.96
CA PRO A 105 8.81 36.89 3.06
C PRO A 105 7.56 36.02 2.98
N ILE A 106 7.69 34.83 2.43
CA ILE A 106 6.60 33.86 2.40
C ILE A 106 6.28 33.33 3.80
N ASN A 107 5.04 32.86 4.02
CA ASN A 107 4.71 32.19 5.27
C ASN A 107 5.36 30.78 5.28
N PRO A 108 6.25 30.46 6.24
CA PRO A 108 6.94 29.17 6.28
C PRO A 108 6.00 27.97 6.49
N ILE A 109 4.78 28.20 6.98
CA ILE A 109 3.78 27.14 7.17
C ILE A 109 3.25 26.62 5.82
N TRP A 110 3.26 27.45 4.77
CA TRP A 110 2.67 27.10 3.48
C TRP A 110 3.34 25.90 2.81
N ALA A 111 4.65 25.71 2.99
CA ALA A 111 5.35 24.56 2.42
C ALA A 111 4.88 23.25 3.09
N ARG A 112 4.68 23.29 4.42
CA ARG A 112 4.10 22.17 5.17
C ARG A 112 2.66 21.90 4.75
N GLU A 113 1.85 22.94 4.56
CA GLU A 113 0.47 22.81 4.05
C GLU A 113 0.44 22.21 2.65
N THR A 114 1.33 22.62 1.75
CA THR A 114 1.49 21.99 0.43
C THR A 114 1.81 20.50 0.55
N GLY A 115 2.73 20.13 1.44
CA GLY A 115 3.05 18.74 1.72
C GLY A 115 1.84 17.93 2.25
N GLN A 116 1.00 18.54 3.09
CA GLN A 116 -0.24 17.92 3.56
C GLN A 116 -1.26 17.74 2.44
N LEU A 117 -1.51 18.80 1.65
CA LEU A 117 -2.42 18.74 0.51
C LEU A 117 -1.98 17.70 -0.52
N LYS A 118 -0.67 17.56 -0.75
CA LYS A 118 -0.10 16.49 -1.58
C LYS A 118 -0.49 15.10 -1.07
N GLN A 119 -0.27 14.83 0.22
CA GLN A 119 -0.63 13.54 0.83
C GLN A 119 -2.14 13.28 0.79
N GLU A 120 -2.97 14.30 1.05
CA GLU A 120 -4.42 14.17 0.97
C GLU A 120 -4.89 13.88 -0.47
N LEU A 121 -4.28 14.52 -1.47
CA LEU A 121 -4.56 14.30 -2.89
C LEU A 121 -4.20 12.88 -3.32
N HIS A 122 -3.01 12.41 -2.99
CA HIS A 122 -2.56 11.04 -3.23
C HIS A 122 -3.58 10.03 -2.69
N ARG A 123 -3.97 10.15 -1.41
CA ARG A 123 -4.96 9.25 -0.81
C ARG A 123 -6.34 9.34 -1.46
N ALA A 124 -6.77 10.53 -1.87
CA ALA A 124 -8.04 10.69 -2.58
C ALA A 124 -8.01 10.01 -3.96
N GLN A 125 -6.88 10.08 -4.68
CA GLN A 125 -6.67 9.35 -5.94
C GLN A 125 -6.68 7.83 -5.72
N CYS A 126 -5.95 7.33 -4.71
CA CYS A 126 -5.94 5.91 -4.33
C CYS A 126 -7.33 5.39 -3.94
N ARG A 127 -8.09 6.14 -3.13
CA ARG A 127 -9.47 5.78 -2.76
C ARG A 127 -10.43 5.82 -3.95
N ALA A 128 -10.27 6.78 -4.86
CA ALA A 128 -11.07 6.81 -6.09
C ALA A 128 -10.81 5.56 -6.94
N ALA A 129 -9.54 5.18 -7.13
CA ALA A 129 -9.17 3.95 -7.83
C ALA A 129 -9.72 2.70 -7.12
N ARG A 130 -9.63 2.63 -5.78
CA ARG A 130 -10.19 1.53 -4.99
C ARG A 130 -11.70 1.39 -5.17
N ARG A 131 -12.45 2.48 -5.32
CA ARG A 131 -13.92 2.42 -5.54
C ARG A 131 -14.27 1.83 -6.90
N ILE A 132 -13.51 2.18 -7.94
CA ILE A 132 -13.69 1.57 -9.27
C ILE A 132 -13.37 0.07 -9.20
N PHE A 133 -12.26 -0.29 -8.56
CA PHE A 133 -11.86 -1.69 -8.37
C PHE A 133 -12.88 -2.50 -7.56
N ALA A 134 -13.40 -1.94 -6.46
CA ALA A 134 -14.36 -2.62 -5.58
C ALA A 134 -15.75 -2.79 -6.20
N ALA A 135 -16.12 -1.96 -7.19
CA ALA A 135 -17.36 -2.16 -7.94
C ALA A 135 -17.35 -3.45 -8.79
N GLU A 136 -16.16 -4.00 -9.05
CA GLU A 136 -15.98 -5.19 -9.90
C GLU A 136 -15.59 -6.45 -9.12
N GLN A 137 -14.99 -6.32 -7.92
CA GLN A 137 -14.61 -7.46 -7.08
C GLN A 137 -15.50 -7.59 -5.85
N GLU A 138 -16.21 -8.72 -5.73
CA GLU A 138 -16.88 -9.14 -4.50
C GLU A 138 -15.83 -9.51 -3.44
N GLY A 139 -15.50 -8.52 -2.60
CA GLY A 139 -15.05 -8.64 -1.22
C GLY A 139 -14.13 -9.80 -0.83
N SER A 140 -12.83 -9.69 -1.09
CA SER A 140 -11.84 -10.40 -0.23
C SER A 140 -10.70 -9.51 0.25
N ARG A 141 -10.07 -8.71 -0.61
CA ARG A 141 -8.91 -7.89 -0.25
C ARG A 141 -9.06 -6.45 -0.73
N CYS A 142 -8.60 -5.52 0.08
CA CYS A 142 -8.43 -4.12 -0.32
C CYS A 142 -7.48 -4.02 -1.53
N LEU A 143 -7.65 -3.01 -2.41
CA LEU A 143 -6.78 -2.82 -3.60
C LEU A 143 -5.29 -2.75 -3.23
N GLY A 144 -4.96 -2.13 -2.09
CA GLY A 144 -3.61 -2.12 -1.54
C GLY A 144 -3.10 -3.53 -1.19
N ALA A 145 -3.88 -4.30 -0.42
CA ALA A 145 -3.56 -5.69 -0.09
C ALA A 145 -3.38 -6.54 -1.35
N PHE A 146 -4.28 -6.36 -2.33
CA PHE A 146 -4.23 -7.07 -3.60
C PHE A 146 -2.91 -6.83 -4.35
N GLN A 147 -2.39 -5.61 -4.35
CA GLN A 147 -1.09 -5.31 -4.96
C GLN A 147 0.06 -6.04 -4.26
N VAL A 148 0.09 -6.02 -2.92
CA VAL A 148 1.12 -6.72 -2.14
C VAL A 148 1.01 -8.23 -2.37
N HIS A 149 -0.20 -8.79 -2.33
CA HIS A 149 -0.45 -10.20 -2.59
C HIS A 149 -0.01 -10.63 -4.00
N ARG A 150 -0.32 -9.82 -5.02
CA ARG A 150 0.14 -10.07 -6.38
C ARG A 150 1.67 -10.07 -6.49
N GLN A 151 2.35 -9.17 -5.80
CA GLN A 151 3.81 -9.17 -5.77
C GLN A 151 4.37 -10.40 -5.05
N GLN A 152 3.72 -10.81 -3.96
CA GLN A 152 4.08 -12.03 -3.23
C GLN A 152 4.00 -13.26 -4.15
N LYS A 153 2.89 -13.46 -4.87
CA LYS A 153 2.74 -14.54 -5.85
C LYS A 153 3.79 -14.50 -6.96
N ARG A 154 4.18 -13.30 -7.44
CA ARG A 154 5.27 -13.15 -8.41
C ARG A 154 6.62 -13.60 -7.84
N ASN A 155 6.93 -13.19 -6.62
CA ASN A 155 8.17 -13.58 -5.94
C ASN A 155 8.22 -15.10 -5.70
N GLU A 156 7.10 -15.72 -5.30
CA GLU A 156 6.96 -17.18 -5.18
C GLU A 156 7.18 -17.89 -6.52
N ALA A 157 6.54 -17.43 -7.60
CA ALA A 157 6.69 -18.03 -8.92
C ALA A 157 8.13 -17.95 -9.45
N GLU A 158 8.80 -16.81 -9.25
CA GLU A 158 10.21 -16.62 -9.62
C GLU A 158 11.12 -17.57 -8.81
N ARG A 159 10.85 -17.75 -7.51
CA ARG A 159 11.56 -18.73 -6.68
C ARG A 159 11.37 -20.16 -7.19
N GLN A 160 10.14 -20.55 -7.52
CA GLN A 160 9.86 -21.88 -8.07
C GLN A 160 10.59 -22.10 -9.41
N ARG A 161 10.65 -21.08 -10.28
CA ARG A 161 11.40 -21.13 -11.54
C ARG A 161 12.89 -21.33 -11.30
N ARG A 162 13.50 -20.55 -10.40
CA ARG A 162 14.91 -20.69 -10.02
C ARG A 162 15.21 -22.07 -9.44
N GLN A 163 14.33 -22.58 -8.59
CA GLN A 163 14.50 -23.91 -7.99
C GLN A 163 14.43 -25.03 -9.04
N ARG A 164 13.50 -24.93 -10.00
CA ARG A 164 13.42 -25.89 -11.12
C ARG A 164 14.67 -25.82 -12.00
N ALA A 165 15.08 -24.62 -12.40
CA ALA A 165 16.30 -24.42 -13.18
C ALA A 165 17.53 -25.02 -12.49
N ARG A 166 17.67 -24.83 -11.18
CA ARG A 166 18.76 -25.42 -10.40
C ARG A 166 18.67 -26.95 -10.32
N SER A 167 17.47 -27.51 -10.21
CA SER A 167 17.29 -28.98 -10.17
C SER A 167 17.64 -29.67 -11.48
N GLU A 168 17.60 -28.96 -12.61
CA GLU A 168 17.97 -29.46 -13.94
C GLU A 168 19.49 -29.47 -14.17
N LEU A 169 20.27 -28.79 -13.33
CA LEU A 169 21.74 -28.74 -13.47
C LEU A 169 22.39 -30.05 -13.00
N PRO A 170 23.54 -30.44 -13.60
CA PRO A 170 24.39 -31.49 -13.08
C PRO A 170 24.79 -31.27 -11.60
N PRO A 171 24.96 -32.33 -10.79
CA PRO A 171 25.24 -32.21 -9.36
C PRO A 171 26.46 -31.34 -8.99
N TRP A 172 27.50 -31.35 -9.82
CA TRP A 172 28.69 -30.53 -9.59
C TRP A 172 28.45 -29.03 -9.82
N GLN A 173 27.55 -28.66 -10.73
CA GLN A 173 27.12 -27.27 -10.91
C GLN A 173 26.20 -26.82 -9.79
N GLN A 174 25.27 -27.68 -9.36
CA GLN A 174 24.41 -27.40 -8.20
C GLN A 174 25.22 -27.08 -6.94
N GLN A 175 26.29 -27.85 -6.68
CA GLN A 175 27.19 -27.62 -5.55
C GLN A 175 27.96 -26.30 -5.68
N HIS A 176 28.38 -25.94 -6.88
CA HIS A 176 29.08 -24.68 -7.13
C HIS A 176 28.16 -23.47 -6.90
N GLU A 177 26.95 -23.48 -7.47
CA GLU A 177 25.96 -22.43 -7.24
C GLU A 177 25.58 -22.31 -5.75
N GLN A 178 25.41 -23.44 -5.06
CA GLN A 178 25.13 -23.45 -3.64
C GLN A 178 26.28 -22.85 -2.82
N ALA A 179 27.53 -23.17 -3.15
CA ALA A 179 28.70 -22.60 -2.49
C ALA A 179 28.80 -21.08 -2.69
N VAL A 180 28.48 -20.59 -3.91
CA VAL A 180 28.45 -19.14 -4.22
C VAL A 180 27.33 -18.44 -3.44
N GLU A 181 26.13 -19.03 -3.37
CA GLU A 181 25.02 -18.50 -2.57
C GLU A 181 25.36 -18.45 -1.08
N ASP A 182 25.96 -19.52 -0.54
CA ASP A 182 26.39 -19.61 0.85
C ASP A 182 27.48 -18.59 1.19
N GLU A 183 28.42 -18.35 0.27
CA GLU A 183 29.46 -17.32 0.42
C GLU A 183 28.87 -15.91 0.40
N ALA A 184 27.91 -15.64 -0.50
CA ALA A 184 27.19 -14.37 -0.55
C ALA A 184 26.34 -14.14 0.72
N ALA A 185 25.70 -15.19 1.26
CA ALA A 185 24.96 -15.14 2.52
C ALA A 185 25.88 -14.81 3.70
N ARG A 186 27.06 -15.44 3.77
CA ARG A 186 28.08 -15.12 4.78
C ARG A 186 28.55 -13.68 4.71
N GLN A 187 28.73 -13.13 3.50
CA GLN A 187 29.10 -11.72 3.31
C GLN A 187 27.99 -10.76 3.79
N ARG A 188 26.72 -11.16 3.72
CA ARG A 188 25.58 -10.41 4.29
C ARG A 188 25.40 -10.60 5.80
N GLY A 189 26.23 -11.42 6.45
CA GLY A 189 26.11 -11.71 7.88
C GLY A 189 24.95 -12.65 8.24
N GLU A 190 24.46 -13.43 7.27
CA GLU A 190 23.41 -14.44 7.49
C GLU A 190 24.03 -15.69 8.17
N PRO A 191 23.38 -16.29 9.19
CA PRO A 191 23.92 -17.44 9.92
C PRO A 191 24.01 -18.70 9.04
N PRO A 192 24.99 -19.61 9.28
CA PRO A 192 25.17 -20.83 8.49
C PRO A 192 23.94 -21.74 8.58
N GLN A 193 23.36 -22.04 7.42
CA GLN A 193 22.10 -22.75 7.30
C GLN A 193 22.29 -24.26 7.54
N THR A 194 21.81 -24.78 8.67
CA THR A 194 21.65 -26.24 8.88
C THR A 194 20.45 -26.76 8.07
N ALA A 195 20.34 -28.07 7.83
CA ALA A 195 19.22 -28.66 7.07
C ALA A 195 17.82 -28.31 7.63
N ALA A 196 17.70 -28.03 8.94
CA ALA A 196 16.49 -27.50 9.56
C ALA A 196 16.27 -26.00 9.25
N ALA A 197 17.35 -25.22 9.21
CA ALA A 197 17.35 -23.81 8.80
C ALA A 197 17.15 -23.60 7.29
N HIS A 198 17.42 -24.59 6.44
CA HIS A 198 17.05 -24.56 5.01
C HIS A 198 15.54 -24.41 4.78
N SER A 199 14.69 -24.82 5.73
CA SER A 199 13.24 -24.63 5.64
C SER A 199 12.77 -23.24 6.10
N LEU A 200 13.52 -22.60 7.02
CA LEU A 200 13.14 -21.35 7.68
C LEU A 200 13.89 -20.10 7.15
N CYS A 201 15.10 -20.29 6.59
CA CYS A 201 15.96 -19.24 6.03
C CYS A 201 15.87 -19.15 4.49
N ARG A 202 14.92 -19.87 3.89
CA ARG A 202 14.58 -19.82 2.43
C ARG A 202 13.95 -18.50 1.98
N SER A 203 13.81 -17.53 2.88
CA SER A 203 13.36 -16.17 2.62
C SER A 203 14.52 -15.30 2.15
N THR A 204 14.88 -15.37 0.87
CA THR A 204 15.21 -14.11 0.19
C THR A 204 13.91 -13.42 -0.14
N SER A 205 13.75 -12.23 0.41
CA SER A 205 13.18 -12.18 1.74
C SER A 205 11.87 -11.45 1.57
N LEU A 206 10.99 -11.67 2.51
CA LEU A 206 9.84 -10.84 2.78
C LEU A 206 10.17 -9.31 2.74
N GLU A 207 11.43 -8.89 2.86
CA GLU A 207 11.91 -7.52 2.62
C GLU A 207 11.71 -7.05 1.16
N ALA A 208 11.69 -7.96 0.18
CA ALA A 208 11.35 -7.63 -1.21
C ALA A 208 9.92 -7.10 -1.38
N LEU A 209 9.04 -7.32 -0.39
CA LEU A 209 7.69 -6.74 -0.37
C LEU A 209 7.66 -5.36 0.28
N VAL A 210 8.71 -4.95 1.01
CA VAL A 210 8.75 -3.64 1.69
C VAL A 210 8.57 -2.48 0.71
N PRO A 211 9.22 -2.45 -0.48
CA PRO A 211 8.97 -1.40 -1.46
C PRO A 211 7.50 -1.31 -1.91
N VAL A 212 6.84 -2.45 -2.11
CA VAL A 212 5.42 -2.47 -2.51
C VAL A 212 4.51 -2.07 -1.36
N CYS A 213 4.81 -2.50 -0.12
CA CYS A 213 4.06 -2.06 1.05
C CYS A 213 4.15 -0.55 1.27
N ASN A 214 5.35 0.02 1.08
CA ASN A 214 5.58 1.47 1.17
C ASN A 214 4.93 2.26 0.03
N ALA A 215 4.64 1.62 -1.11
CA ALA A 215 3.88 2.22 -2.20
C ALA A 215 2.35 2.14 -1.97
N VAL A 216 1.91 1.24 -1.09
CA VAL A 216 0.48 1.01 -0.79
C VAL A 216 0.02 1.78 0.45
N GLY A 217 0.94 2.12 1.34
CA GLY A 217 0.66 2.78 2.60
C GLY A 217 1.92 3.03 3.40
N ARG A 218 1.73 3.36 4.68
CA ARG A 218 2.84 3.65 5.59
C ARG A 218 2.55 3.18 6.99
N PHE A 219 3.61 2.99 7.77
CA PHE A 219 3.50 2.73 9.20
C PHE A 219 3.49 4.04 9.98
N GLU A 220 2.50 4.21 10.85
CA GLU A 220 2.40 5.30 11.81
C GLU A 220 2.49 4.74 13.23
N ARG A 221 3.26 5.41 14.09
CA ARG A 221 3.41 5.00 15.49
C ARG A 221 2.21 5.50 16.29
N LEU A 222 1.53 4.60 17.00
CA LEU A 222 0.44 4.89 17.92
C LEU A 222 0.99 4.80 19.36
N GLY A 223 1.41 5.94 19.92
CA GLY A 223 1.98 5.98 21.27
C GLY A 223 3.40 5.40 21.36
N GLU A 224 3.77 4.83 22.50
CA GLU A 224 5.15 4.36 22.73
C GLU A 224 5.41 2.95 22.20
N HIS A 225 4.39 2.09 22.17
CA HIS A 225 4.55 0.66 21.91
C HIS A 225 3.85 0.18 20.64
N ASP A 226 2.83 0.87 20.13
CA ASP A 226 2.02 0.34 19.02
C ASP A 226 2.35 1.04 17.68
N ALA A 227 2.07 0.34 16.59
CA ALA A 227 2.12 0.91 15.24
C ALA A 227 0.90 0.47 14.43
N ALA A 228 0.47 1.34 13.53
CA ALA A 228 -0.57 1.06 12.57
C ALA A 228 -0.06 1.21 11.14
N PHE A 229 -0.43 0.27 10.26
CA PHE A 229 -0.26 0.43 8.83
C PHE A 229 -1.49 1.14 8.28
N VAL A 230 -1.30 2.36 7.81
CA VAL A 230 -2.33 3.17 7.16
C VAL A 230 -2.24 2.91 5.66
N CYS A 231 -3.21 2.19 5.13
CA CYS A 231 -3.32 1.91 3.71
C CYS A 231 -3.85 3.15 2.99
N ASP A 232 -3.22 3.56 1.88
CA ASP A 232 -3.67 4.74 1.13
C ASP A 232 -4.90 4.44 0.25
N PHE A 233 -5.22 3.15 0.03
CA PHE A 233 -6.34 2.70 -0.80
C PHE A 233 -7.66 2.50 -0.05
N CYS A 234 -7.63 2.17 1.24
CA CYS A 234 -8.85 1.99 2.05
C CYS A 234 -8.89 2.94 3.25
N ASP A 235 -10.06 3.08 3.85
CA ASP A 235 -10.26 3.94 5.02
C ASP A 235 -9.86 3.26 6.34
N GLY A 236 -9.21 2.09 6.26
CA GLY A 236 -8.83 1.27 7.40
C GLY A 236 -7.32 1.23 7.64
N PHE A 237 -6.97 0.77 8.84
CA PHE A 237 -5.59 0.48 9.23
C PHE A 237 -5.50 -0.89 9.90
N ILE A 238 -4.30 -1.47 9.86
CA ILE A 238 -3.95 -2.67 10.62
C ILE A 238 -3.17 -2.21 11.85
N VAL A 239 -3.48 -2.69 13.06
CA VAL A 239 -2.74 -2.33 14.30
C VAL A 239 -1.92 -3.50 14.77
N TRP A 240 -0.65 -3.24 15.03
CA TRP A 240 0.28 -4.13 15.69
C TRP A 240 0.34 -3.80 17.18
N PRO A 241 -0.16 -4.69 18.06
CA PRO A 241 0.01 -4.52 19.50
C PRO A 241 1.47 -4.77 19.88
N ASP A 242 2.04 -3.85 20.65
CA ASP A 242 3.38 -3.94 21.26
C ASP A 242 4.48 -4.39 20.28
N LEU A 243 5.10 -3.42 19.60
CA LEU A 243 6.24 -3.60 18.69
C LEU A 243 7.38 -4.45 19.31
N GLN A 244 7.54 -4.46 20.63
CA GLN A 244 8.58 -5.25 21.31
C GLN A 244 8.22 -6.75 21.35
N ARG A 245 6.93 -7.09 21.28
CA ARG A 245 6.44 -8.47 21.16
C ARG A 245 6.46 -8.99 19.73
N LEU A 246 6.59 -8.11 18.73
CA LEU A 246 6.88 -8.58 17.38
C LEU A 246 8.25 -9.26 17.40
N PRO A 247 8.32 -10.55 17.06
CA PRO A 247 9.58 -11.26 17.08
C PRO A 247 10.51 -10.60 16.07
N SER A 248 11.49 -9.83 16.55
CA SER A 248 12.67 -9.55 15.73
C SER A 248 13.36 -10.88 15.46
N ALA A 249 14.07 -10.97 14.33
CA ALA A 249 14.61 -12.20 13.72
C ALA A 249 15.54 -13.08 14.60
N ARG A 250 15.67 -12.81 15.91
CA ARG A 250 16.61 -13.44 16.84
C ARG A 250 15.96 -14.20 18.01
N THR A 251 14.65 -14.48 17.98
CA THR A 251 13.97 -15.24 19.05
C THR A 251 13.56 -16.65 18.60
N PRO A 252 13.44 -17.64 19.52
CA PRO A 252 13.11 -19.04 19.20
C PRO A 252 11.82 -19.17 18.38
N PRO A 253 11.60 -20.29 17.67
CA PRO A 253 10.60 -20.42 16.61
C PRO A 253 9.18 -20.29 17.17
N LYS A 254 8.70 -19.07 17.24
CA LYS A 254 7.27 -18.72 17.32
C LYS A 254 6.83 -18.35 15.92
N VAL A 255 5.55 -18.55 15.63
CA VAL A 255 5.00 -18.19 14.31
C VAL A 255 5.06 -16.66 14.19
N VAL A 256 5.99 -16.17 13.37
CA VAL A 256 6.18 -14.73 13.14
C VAL A 256 5.16 -14.28 12.09
N VAL A 257 4.20 -13.45 12.48
CA VAL A 257 3.37 -12.74 11.50
C VAL A 257 4.19 -11.59 10.93
N PHE A 258 4.72 -11.77 9.73
CA PHE A 258 5.49 -10.73 9.05
C PHE A 258 4.58 -9.59 8.54
N PRO A 259 4.92 -8.30 8.69
CA PRO A 259 3.98 -7.21 8.41
C PRO A 259 3.47 -7.18 6.95
N PRO A 260 4.31 -7.31 5.91
CA PRO A 260 3.83 -7.51 4.54
C PRO A 260 2.89 -8.70 4.32
N LEU A 261 2.99 -9.79 5.10
CA LEU A 261 2.01 -10.90 5.00
C LEU A 261 0.65 -10.48 5.56
N ALA A 262 0.64 -9.78 6.70
CA ALA A 262 -0.59 -9.21 7.25
C ALA A 262 -1.20 -8.18 6.30
N ILE A 263 -0.36 -7.34 5.68
CA ILE A 263 -0.80 -6.36 4.67
C ILE A 263 -1.34 -7.10 3.44
N ALA A 264 -0.71 -8.16 2.93
CA ALA A 264 -1.21 -8.90 1.77
C ALA A 264 -2.59 -9.55 2.01
N ASN A 265 -2.95 -9.79 3.28
CA ASN A 265 -4.21 -10.42 3.65
C ASN A 265 -5.19 -9.45 4.32
N HIS A 266 -4.98 -8.14 4.22
CA HIS A 266 -5.88 -7.16 4.83
C HIS A 266 -7.15 -6.93 4.02
N VAL A 267 -8.27 -6.84 4.72
CA VAL A 267 -9.61 -6.54 4.19
C VAL A 267 -9.95 -5.10 4.53
N ALA A 268 -10.57 -4.40 3.58
CA ALA A 268 -11.09 -3.07 3.88
C ALA A 268 -12.22 -3.16 4.94
N PRO A 269 -12.28 -2.24 5.90
CA PRO A 269 -13.37 -2.22 6.89
C PRO A 269 -14.72 -1.92 6.23
N GLU A 270 -15.80 -2.38 6.86
CA GLU A 270 -17.16 -1.98 6.49
C GLU A 270 -17.42 -0.50 6.82
N PRO A 271 -18.39 0.17 6.16
CA PRO A 271 -18.77 1.53 6.51
C PRO A 271 -19.14 1.67 7.99
N GLY A 272 -18.40 2.52 8.73
CA GLY A 272 -18.60 2.74 10.17
C GLY A 272 -17.58 1.99 11.04
N GLU A 273 -16.86 1.03 10.48
CA GLU A 273 -15.68 0.43 11.09
C GLU A 273 -14.43 1.22 10.68
N TRP A 274 -13.45 1.26 11.57
CA TRP A 274 -12.18 1.95 11.34
C TRP A 274 -11.01 0.95 11.24
N GLN A 275 -11.09 -0.19 11.94
CA GLN A 275 -10.04 -1.20 11.95
C GLN A 275 -10.20 -2.21 10.81
N ALA A 276 -9.12 -2.45 10.06
CA ALA A 276 -9.09 -3.46 9.01
C ALA A 276 -9.01 -4.88 9.61
N HIS A 277 -9.66 -5.83 8.95
CA HIS A 277 -9.59 -7.24 9.29
C HIS A 277 -8.50 -7.94 8.47
N ILE A 278 -8.07 -9.12 8.92
CA ILE A 278 -7.04 -9.94 8.25
C ILE A 278 -7.64 -11.30 7.89
N LEU A 279 -7.44 -11.76 6.65
CA LEU A 279 -7.84 -13.11 6.25
C LEU A 279 -6.73 -14.13 6.49
N CYS A 280 -7.10 -15.36 6.83
CA CYS A 280 -6.13 -16.46 6.81
C CYS A 280 -6.00 -17.01 5.38
N PRO A 281 -4.81 -16.93 4.76
CA PRO A 281 -4.63 -17.45 3.40
C PRO A 281 -4.84 -18.97 3.27
N TYR A 282 -4.79 -19.76 4.35
CA TYR A 282 -5.11 -21.21 4.31
C TYR A 282 -6.59 -21.49 4.37
N CYS A 283 -7.35 -20.66 5.08
CA CYS A 283 -8.79 -20.88 5.28
C CYS A 283 -9.61 -20.22 4.16
N ASP A 284 -9.08 -19.18 3.54
CA ASP A 284 -9.69 -18.44 2.42
C ASP A 284 -9.77 -19.26 1.12
N GLU A 285 -8.95 -20.31 0.94
CA GLU A 285 -8.89 -21.13 -0.29
C GLU A 285 -9.83 -22.36 -0.31
N TYR A 286 -10.52 -22.72 0.78
CA TYR A 286 -11.37 -23.92 0.83
C TYR A 286 -12.86 -23.59 0.66
N THR A 287 -13.27 -23.29 -0.56
CA THR A 287 -14.65 -23.59 -1.00
C THR A 287 -14.58 -24.79 -1.94
N TYR A 288 -14.57 -26.01 -1.38
CA TYR A 288 -14.86 -27.19 -2.18
C TYR A 288 -16.34 -27.16 -2.52
N LEU A 289 -16.67 -26.89 -3.78
CA LEU A 289 -17.98 -27.29 -4.32
C LEU A 289 -17.93 -28.80 -4.49
N ASP A 290 -18.40 -29.56 -3.50
CA ASP A 290 -18.62 -30.98 -3.72
C ASP A 290 -19.87 -31.14 -4.58
N GLN A 291 -19.71 -31.69 -5.78
CA GLN A 291 -20.82 -32.19 -6.59
C GLN A 291 -21.22 -33.55 -6.01
N GLY A 292 -21.82 -33.53 -4.82
CA GLY A 292 -22.43 -34.69 -4.19
C GLY A 292 -23.91 -34.43 -4.00
N GLU A 293 -24.74 -35.11 -4.78
CA GLU A 293 -26.16 -35.26 -4.45
C GLU A 293 -26.25 -35.87 -3.02
N ASP A 294 -26.96 -35.20 -2.12
CA ASP A 294 -27.37 -35.64 -0.77
C ASP A 294 -26.46 -35.31 0.46
N SER A 295 -26.11 -34.04 0.68
CA SER A 295 -25.89 -33.57 2.07
C SER A 295 -26.40 -32.14 2.33
N GLU A 296 -27.55 -32.03 3.00
CA GLU A 296 -28.02 -30.80 3.65
C GLU A 296 -27.20 -30.55 4.92
N GLU A 297 -26.01 -29.97 4.79
CA GLU A 297 -25.35 -29.08 5.77
C GLU A 297 -23.93 -28.79 5.29
N ASP A 298 -23.75 -27.65 4.62
CA ASP A 298 -22.43 -27.07 4.36
C ASP A 298 -21.79 -26.67 5.71
N VAL A 299 -20.97 -27.55 6.29
CA VAL A 299 -20.27 -27.22 7.54
C VAL A 299 -19.09 -26.29 7.24
N LYS A 300 -19.37 -24.99 7.32
CA LYS A 300 -18.41 -23.89 7.20
C LYS A 300 -17.39 -23.93 8.34
N TYR A 301 -16.23 -24.54 8.11
CA TYR A 301 -15.13 -24.48 9.07
C TYR A 301 -14.19 -23.29 8.79
N ALA A 302 -14.16 -22.39 9.78
CA ALA A 302 -13.00 -21.63 10.25
C ALA A 302 -12.65 -20.27 9.62
N GLN A 303 -13.65 -19.50 9.20
CA GLN A 303 -13.52 -18.03 9.24
C GLN A 303 -14.88 -17.38 9.47
N ASP A 304 -14.98 -16.51 10.49
CA ASP A 304 -16.02 -15.48 10.49
C ASP A 304 -15.91 -14.78 9.13
N GLU A 305 -17.02 -14.54 8.42
CA GLU A 305 -17.01 -13.95 7.06
C GLU A 305 -16.17 -12.66 6.94
N LYS A 306 -15.90 -12.03 8.08
CA LYS A 306 -15.18 -10.75 8.20
C LYS A 306 -13.68 -10.89 8.50
N GLY A 307 -13.18 -12.07 8.86
CA GLY A 307 -11.77 -12.29 9.22
C GLY A 307 -11.34 -11.83 10.62
N PHE A 308 -10.03 -11.81 10.88
CA PHE A 308 -9.47 -11.53 12.21
C PHE A 308 -9.38 -10.03 12.49
N THR A 309 -9.87 -9.62 13.66
CA THR A 309 -9.86 -8.22 14.12
C THR A 309 -8.49 -7.75 14.62
N SER A 310 -7.54 -8.64 14.89
CA SER A 310 -6.20 -8.28 15.39
C SER A 310 -5.14 -9.30 14.99
N LEU A 311 -3.88 -8.86 15.00
CA LEU A 311 -2.74 -9.72 14.73
C LEU A 311 -2.51 -10.79 15.77
N GLU A 312 -2.90 -10.53 17.03
CA GLU A 312 -2.78 -11.53 18.08
C GLU A 312 -3.71 -12.71 17.79
N LYS A 313 -4.98 -12.45 17.45
CA LYS A 313 -5.92 -13.49 17.06
C LYS A 313 -5.49 -14.23 15.80
N PHE A 314 -4.96 -13.49 14.81
CA PHE A 314 -4.46 -14.10 13.59
C PHE A 314 -3.23 -14.99 13.86
N ARG A 315 -2.30 -14.54 14.70
CA ARG A 315 -1.14 -15.33 15.13
C ARG A 315 -1.58 -16.58 15.87
N GLU A 316 -2.45 -16.45 16.87
CA GLU A 316 -3.01 -17.58 17.61
C GLU A 316 -3.66 -18.58 16.67
N HIS A 317 -4.44 -18.12 15.69
CA HIS A 317 -5.05 -19.01 14.70
C HIS A 317 -4.01 -19.79 13.89
N LEU A 318 -2.95 -19.14 13.38
CA LEU A 318 -1.86 -19.83 12.70
C LEU A 318 -1.17 -20.84 13.64
N GLU A 319 -0.98 -20.47 14.90
CA GLU A 319 -0.37 -21.29 15.96
C GLU A 319 -1.26 -22.42 16.49
N TRP A 320 -2.55 -22.46 16.19
CA TRP A 320 -3.43 -23.55 16.61
C TRP A 320 -3.81 -24.46 15.44
N TYR A 321 -4.09 -23.87 14.27
CA TYR A 321 -4.67 -24.58 13.13
C TYR A 321 -3.66 -24.89 12.03
N HIS A 322 -2.51 -24.21 11.98
CA HIS A 322 -1.50 -24.38 10.93
C HIS A 322 -0.12 -24.76 11.47
N THR A 323 -0.06 -25.38 12.66
CA THR A 323 1.18 -25.78 13.35
C THR A 323 1.96 -26.92 12.70
N ALA A 324 1.27 -27.83 12.01
CA ALA A 324 1.83 -29.06 11.47
C ALA A 324 2.00 -29.05 9.95
N LEU A 325 1.51 -28.00 9.28
CA LEU A 325 1.75 -27.77 7.86
C LEU A 325 2.94 -26.81 7.75
N PRO A 326 3.82 -26.98 6.74
CA PRO A 326 4.73 -25.91 6.40
C PRO A 326 3.85 -24.68 6.24
N VAL A 327 4.20 -23.62 6.97
CA VAL A 327 3.71 -22.28 6.69
C VAL A 327 3.71 -22.16 5.15
N PRO A 328 2.64 -21.64 4.54
CA PRO A 328 2.62 -21.34 3.11
C PRO A 328 3.97 -20.84 2.68
N ALA A 329 4.42 -21.20 1.49
CA ALA A 329 5.64 -20.61 0.98
C ALA A 329 5.48 -19.07 0.99
N ILE A 330 6.01 -18.39 2.02
CA ILE A 330 5.99 -16.93 2.17
C ILE A 330 7.02 -16.33 1.20
#